data_AF-A0A498L7B1-F1
#
_entry.id   AF-A0A498L7B1-F1
#
_cell.length_a   1.000
_cell.length_b   1.000
_cell.length_c   1.000
_cell.angle_alpha   90.00
_cell.angle_beta   90.00
_cell.angle_gamma   90.00
#
_symmetry.space_group_name_H-M   'P 1'
#
loop_
_entity.id
_entity.type
_entity.pdbx_description
1 polymer ?
#
loop_
_entity_poly.entity_id
_entity_poly.type
_entity_poly.pdbx_seq_one_letter_code
_entity_poly.pdbx_strand_id
1 'polypeptide(L)'
;MLVPEKQKTAADGLPCSNFSYSGYGCQCTIDGEIKTCCSTPCLYQENLNSYRCYSGQTQIECSPRYSLITYKGEKCLDDHPCSTYSYDYYWCKKISGSWDYCSPPLWRSIAKNGKYCRSDHACAKYGSGRMWCYTDNNGNHADCCTSDDCYSAVDGKTCRSNHKCGYHGYDYLWCYTDYEHNWNYCCKSC
;
A
#
# COMPACT_ATOMS: atom_id res chain seq x y z
N MET A 1 13.26 3.79 11.66
CA MET A 1 12.76 3.42 13.00
C MET A 1 11.55 2.53 12.81
N LEU A 2 11.57 1.33 13.39
CA LEU A 2 10.49 0.35 13.28
C LEU A 2 9.42 0.63 14.35
N VAL A 3 8.16 0.33 14.03
CA VAL A 3 7.03 0.52 14.94
C VAL A 3 7.12 -0.50 16.09
N PRO A 4 6.93 -0.12 17.36
CA PRO A 4 6.90 -1.05 18.48
C PRO A 4 5.79 -2.10 18.36
N GLU A 5 6.07 -3.36 18.71
CA GLU A 5 5.15 -4.51 18.57
C GLU A 5 3.86 -4.44 19.40
N LYS A 6 3.77 -3.59 20.42
CA LYS A 6 2.73 -3.65 21.46
C LYS A 6 1.55 -2.71 21.24
N GLN A 7 1.05 -2.56 20.02
CA GLN A 7 -0.12 -1.72 19.79
C GLN A 7 -1.36 -2.51 19.43
N LYS A 8 -2.40 -2.33 20.24
CA LYS A 8 -3.73 -2.92 20.05
C LYS A 8 -4.47 -2.08 19.01
N THR A 9 -4.45 -2.53 17.76
CA THR A 9 -5.11 -1.84 16.64
C THR A 9 -6.00 -2.75 15.84
N ALA A 10 -6.96 -2.15 15.13
CA ALA A 10 -7.69 -2.81 14.06
C ALA A 10 -6.72 -3.22 12.94
N ALA A 11 -7.19 -4.08 12.03
CA ALA A 11 -6.39 -4.58 10.92
C ALA A 11 -5.93 -3.46 9.97
N ASP A 12 -6.62 -2.32 9.92
CA ASP A 12 -6.25 -1.12 9.15
C ASP A 12 -5.27 -0.18 9.90
N GLY A 13 -4.88 -0.54 11.12
CA GLY A 13 -3.96 0.21 11.98
C GLY A 13 -4.62 1.26 12.88
N LEU A 14 -5.95 1.42 12.86
CA LEU A 14 -6.63 2.34 13.78
C LEU A 14 -6.45 1.89 15.25
N PRO A 15 -6.15 2.83 16.17
CA PRO A 15 -6.01 2.53 17.59
C PRO A 15 -7.33 2.05 18.19
N CYS A 16 -7.30 0.93 18.90
CA CYS A 16 -8.48 0.41 19.58
C CYS A 16 -8.70 1.12 20.91
N SER A 17 -9.94 1.54 21.19
CA SER A 17 -10.35 1.94 22.55
C SER A 17 -10.50 0.73 23.45
N ASN A 18 -11.03 -0.38 22.90
CA ASN A 18 -11.12 -1.67 23.59
C ASN A 18 -10.68 -2.80 22.67
N PHE A 19 -10.11 -3.85 23.25
CA PHE A 19 -9.54 -4.97 22.50
C PHE A 19 -9.96 -6.27 23.16
N SER A 20 -10.61 -7.15 22.40
CA SER A 20 -10.97 -8.48 22.86
C SER A 20 -10.43 -9.54 21.92
N TYR A 21 -9.95 -10.63 22.52
CA TYR A 21 -9.39 -11.77 21.80
C TYR A 21 -10.14 -13.02 22.22
N SER A 22 -10.60 -13.78 21.24
CA SER A 22 -11.22 -15.09 21.45
C SER A 22 -10.61 -16.12 20.50
N GLY A 23 -10.83 -17.41 20.74
CA GLY A 23 -10.42 -18.46 19.80
C GLY A 23 -11.03 -18.30 18.40
N TYR A 24 -12.11 -17.52 18.27
CA TYR A 24 -12.82 -17.28 17.02
C TYR A 24 -12.37 -16.02 16.27
N GLY A 25 -11.53 -15.18 16.88
CA GLY A 25 -11.07 -13.95 16.24
C GLY A 25 -10.69 -12.84 17.20
N CYS A 26 -10.18 -11.76 16.60
CA CYS A 26 -9.75 -10.55 17.28
C CYS A 26 -10.73 -9.41 16.96
N GLN A 27 -11.26 -8.75 17.99
CA GLN A 27 -12.16 -7.61 17.87
C GLN A 27 -11.58 -6.35 18.52
N CYS A 28 -11.65 -5.26 17.77
CA CYS A 28 -11.19 -3.93 18.14
C CYS A 28 -12.39 -2.98 18.16
N THR A 29 -12.65 -2.33 19.30
CA THR A 29 -13.70 -1.32 19.39
C THR A 29 -13.12 0.06 19.15
N ILE A 30 -13.70 0.82 18.21
CA ILE A 30 -13.32 2.19 17.84
C ILE A 30 -14.60 3.01 17.83
N ASP A 31 -14.72 3.99 18.71
CA ASP A 31 -15.89 4.88 18.81
C ASP A 31 -17.25 4.15 18.85
N GLY A 32 -17.28 2.97 19.48
CA GLY A 32 -18.46 2.12 19.60
C GLY A 32 -18.67 1.13 18.44
N GLU A 33 -17.93 1.26 17.34
CA GLU A 33 -17.92 0.31 16.23
C GLU A 33 -16.93 -0.83 16.50
N ILE A 34 -17.30 -2.04 16.08
CA ILE A 34 -16.43 -3.22 16.19
C ILE A 34 -15.77 -3.47 14.83
N LYS A 35 -14.43 -3.36 14.79
CA LYS A 35 -13.60 -3.74 13.66
C LYS A 35 -12.82 -5.01 13.96
N THR A 36 -12.50 -5.77 12.92
CA THR A 36 -11.58 -6.91 13.03
C THR A 36 -10.15 -6.46 13.22
N CYS A 37 -9.41 -7.19 14.05
CA CYS A 37 -7.96 -7.01 14.22
C CYS A 37 -7.19 -8.27 13.83
N CYS A 38 -5.87 -8.12 13.74
CA CYS A 38 -4.96 -9.22 13.44
C CYS A 38 -4.58 -9.98 14.72
N SER A 39 -4.70 -11.31 14.69
CA SER A 39 -4.15 -12.23 15.68
C SER A 39 -2.74 -12.70 15.35
N THR A 40 -2.29 -12.51 14.10
CA THR A 40 -0.92 -12.80 13.64
C THR A 40 -0.29 -11.54 13.05
N PRO A 41 1.04 -11.48 12.88
CA PRO A 41 1.68 -10.38 12.17
C PRO A 41 1.07 -10.14 10.79
N CYS A 42 0.95 -8.86 10.41
CA CYS A 42 0.48 -8.44 9.10
C CYS A 42 1.62 -8.54 8.09
N LEU A 43 1.61 -9.59 7.27
CA LEU A 43 2.70 -9.93 6.36
C LEU A 43 2.24 -9.87 4.90
N TYR A 44 3.15 -9.48 4.02
CA TYR A 44 2.88 -9.42 2.59
C TYR A 44 2.78 -10.83 1.99
N GLN A 45 1.74 -11.06 1.19
CA GLN A 45 1.54 -12.31 0.45
C GLN A 45 1.65 -12.04 -1.05
N GLU A 46 2.69 -12.60 -1.68
CA GLU A 46 2.99 -12.36 -3.10
C GLU A 46 1.86 -12.80 -4.04
N ASN A 47 1.23 -13.94 -3.76
CA ASN A 47 0.14 -14.48 -4.57
C ASN A 47 -1.14 -13.64 -4.55
N LEU A 48 -1.34 -12.82 -3.50
CA LEU A 48 -2.49 -11.94 -3.35
C LEU A 48 -2.12 -10.46 -3.57
N ASN A 49 -0.85 -10.16 -3.83
CA ASN A 49 -0.29 -8.81 -3.94
C ASN A 49 -0.80 -7.86 -2.83
N SER A 50 -0.90 -8.36 -1.60
CA SER A 50 -1.53 -7.64 -0.49
C SER A 50 -1.01 -8.12 0.86
N TYR A 51 -1.16 -7.27 1.86
CA TYR A 51 -0.83 -7.60 3.24
C TYR A 51 -1.99 -8.34 3.90
N ARG A 52 -1.68 -9.49 4.50
CA ARG A 52 -2.65 -10.39 5.12
C ARG A 52 -2.23 -10.73 6.54
N CYS A 53 -3.23 -10.93 7.37
CA CYS A 53 -3.08 -11.50 8.69
C CYS A 53 -4.25 -12.45 8.95
N TYR A 54 -4.13 -13.29 9.98
CA TYR A 54 -5.27 -14.02 10.48
C TYR A 54 -5.97 -13.21 11.56
N SER A 55 -7.29 -13.36 11.66
CA SER A 55 -8.10 -13.02 12.81
C SER A 55 -8.77 -14.31 13.29
N GLY A 56 -8.17 -14.96 14.28
CA GLY A 56 -8.54 -16.34 14.64
C GLY A 56 -8.17 -17.29 13.52
N GLN A 57 -9.18 -17.91 12.89
CA GLN A 57 -9.00 -18.84 11.76
C GLN A 57 -9.21 -18.19 10.39
N THR A 58 -9.72 -16.96 10.35
CA THR A 58 -10.06 -16.28 9.09
C THR A 58 -8.89 -15.41 8.65
N GLN A 59 -8.46 -15.55 7.39
CA GLN A 59 -7.50 -14.65 6.80
C GLN A 59 -8.19 -13.35 6.34
N ILE A 60 -7.65 -12.21 6.72
CA ILE A 60 -8.17 -10.88 6.38
C ILE A 60 -7.07 -10.00 5.79
N GLU A 61 -7.48 -8.96 5.06
CA GLU A 61 -6.58 -7.88 4.67
C GLU A 61 -6.16 -7.05 5.87
N CYS A 62 -4.94 -6.55 5.84
CA CYS A 62 -4.42 -5.69 6.89
C CYS A 62 -3.49 -4.62 6.32
N SER A 63 -3.32 -3.53 7.05
CA SER A 63 -2.33 -2.51 6.80
C SER A 63 -1.19 -2.64 7.81
N PRO A 64 0.04 -2.94 7.37
CA PRO A 64 1.16 -3.02 8.27
C PRO A 64 1.47 -1.64 8.85
N ARG A 65 1.91 -1.62 10.10
CA ARG A 65 2.50 -0.42 10.73
C ARG A 65 4.01 -0.55 10.66
N TYR A 66 4.61 -0.03 9.60
CA TYR A 66 6.00 -0.35 9.22
C TYR A 66 6.98 0.81 9.42
N SER A 67 6.50 2.06 9.52
CA SER A 67 7.36 3.25 9.55
C SER A 67 6.84 4.31 10.51
N LEU A 68 7.77 5.02 11.17
CA LEU A 68 7.53 6.21 11.99
C LEU A 68 8.01 7.50 11.30
N ILE A 69 8.21 7.46 9.98
CA ILE A 69 8.61 8.62 9.19
C ILE A 69 7.73 8.78 7.96
N THR A 70 7.42 10.03 7.62
CA THR A 70 6.73 10.40 6.38
C THR A 70 7.64 10.17 5.18
N TYR A 71 7.09 10.27 3.96
CA TYR A 71 7.91 10.19 2.74
C TYR A 71 8.93 11.34 2.63
N LYS A 72 8.72 12.45 3.35
CA LYS A 72 9.64 13.60 3.44
C LYS A 72 10.68 13.44 4.56
N GLY A 73 10.64 12.34 5.32
CA GLY A 73 11.52 12.09 6.45
C GLY A 73 11.12 12.79 7.76
N GLU A 74 9.91 13.34 7.86
CA GLU A 74 9.41 13.92 9.12
C GLU A 74 8.94 12.82 10.08
N LYS A 75 9.13 13.01 11.39
CA LYS A 75 8.78 12.00 12.39
C LYS A 75 7.27 11.97 12.69
N CYS A 76 6.70 10.76 12.67
CA CYS A 76 5.34 10.46 13.07
C CYS A 76 5.24 10.24 14.59
N LEU A 77 4.03 10.34 15.13
CA LEU A 77 3.70 9.89 16.47
C LEU A 77 3.77 8.36 16.54
N ASP A 78 4.17 7.85 17.70
CA ASP A 78 4.28 6.40 17.92
C ASP A 78 2.91 5.72 17.86
N ASP A 79 1.85 6.38 18.33
CA ASP A 79 0.47 5.87 18.32
C ASP A 79 -0.24 6.02 16.96
N HIS A 80 0.28 6.88 16.07
CA HIS A 80 -0.22 7.09 14.70
C HIS A 80 0.92 7.05 13.65
N PRO A 81 1.62 5.92 13.49
CA PRO A 81 2.68 5.69 12.50
C PRO A 81 2.09 5.56 11.10
N CYS A 82 2.92 5.23 10.12
CA CYS A 82 2.45 4.94 8.77
C CYS A 82 1.52 3.71 8.75
N SER A 83 0.28 3.93 8.34
CA SER A 83 -0.76 2.93 8.05
C SER A 83 -1.79 3.53 7.10
N THR A 84 -2.81 2.76 6.71
CA THR A 84 -3.91 3.27 5.89
C THR A 84 -5.02 3.96 6.68
N TYR A 85 -5.32 3.52 7.91
CA TYR A 85 -6.39 4.09 8.73
C TYR A 85 -7.75 4.13 8.03
N SER A 86 -8.08 3.06 7.29
CA SER A 86 -9.27 2.93 6.42
C SER A 86 -9.25 3.72 5.09
N TYR A 87 -8.10 4.26 4.66
CA TYR A 87 -7.94 4.94 3.36
C TYR A 87 -7.19 4.07 2.33
N ASP A 88 -7.17 4.50 1.06
CA ASP A 88 -6.41 3.85 -0.02
C ASP A 88 -4.94 4.32 -0.10
N TYR A 89 -4.49 5.12 0.85
CA TYR A 89 -3.13 5.65 0.93
C TYR A 89 -2.52 5.49 2.32
N TYR A 90 -1.19 5.51 2.37
CA TYR A 90 -0.44 5.44 3.62
C TYR A 90 -0.06 6.83 4.10
N TRP A 91 -0.24 7.06 5.38
CA TRP A 91 -0.05 8.37 6.01
C TRP A 91 0.11 8.19 7.52
N CYS A 92 0.55 9.24 8.18
CA CYS A 92 0.76 9.25 9.62
C CYS A 92 0.48 10.63 10.21
N LYS A 93 0.30 10.69 11.52
CA LYS A 93 0.20 11.96 12.24
C LYS A 93 1.59 12.36 12.70
N LYS A 94 2.06 13.53 12.26
CA LYS A 94 3.36 14.09 12.67
C LYS A 94 3.33 14.53 14.12
N ILE A 95 4.50 14.61 14.75
CA ILE A 95 4.65 15.15 16.11
C ILE A 95 4.15 16.60 16.19
N SER A 96 4.24 17.36 15.09
CA SER A 96 3.68 18.72 14.98
C SER A 96 2.14 18.78 14.97
N GLY A 97 1.45 17.63 14.96
CA GLY A 97 0.00 17.50 15.00
C GLY A 97 -0.69 17.43 13.64
N SER A 98 0.02 17.77 12.55
CA SER A 98 -0.49 17.65 11.17
C SER A 98 -0.34 16.23 10.62
N TRP A 99 -1.15 15.87 9.64
CA TRP A 99 -1.02 14.61 8.90
C TRP A 99 -0.14 14.79 7.67
N ASP A 100 0.63 13.77 7.31
CA ASP A 100 1.38 13.74 6.05
C ASP A 100 1.48 12.30 5.51
N TYR A 101 1.81 12.18 4.23
CA TYR A 101 1.87 10.90 3.55
C TYR A 101 3.10 10.09 3.95
N CYS A 102 2.96 8.78 3.85
CA CYS A 102 4.04 7.81 3.99
C CYS A 102 4.26 7.09 2.66
N SER A 103 5.51 6.71 2.39
CA SER A 103 5.81 5.82 1.28
C SER A 103 5.25 4.44 1.55
N PRO A 104 4.32 3.91 0.74
CA PRO A 104 3.72 2.62 0.99
C PRO A 104 4.79 1.52 0.96
N PRO A 105 4.58 0.38 1.63
CA PRO A 105 5.58 -0.69 1.69
C PRO A 105 5.61 -1.54 0.39
N LEU A 106 5.53 -0.88 -0.76
CA LEU A 106 5.54 -1.47 -2.11
C LEU A 106 6.97 -1.52 -2.67
N TRP A 107 7.80 -2.38 -2.10
CA TRP A 107 9.22 -2.51 -2.45
C TRP A 107 9.48 -3.01 -3.88
N ARG A 108 8.48 -3.62 -4.54
CA ARG A 108 8.52 -4.00 -5.97
C ARG A 108 7.81 -3.02 -6.90
N SER A 109 7.43 -1.85 -6.42
CA SER A 109 6.87 -0.84 -7.31
C SER A 109 7.90 -0.39 -8.35
N ILE A 110 7.43 -0.19 -9.57
CA ILE A 110 8.26 0.07 -10.74
C ILE A 110 7.69 1.25 -11.52
N ALA A 111 8.56 2.13 -11.98
CA ALA A 111 8.18 3.28 -12.78
C ALA A 111 8.00 2.89 -14.25
N LYS A 112 7.20 3.67 -14.98
CA LYS A 112 6.95 3.51 -16.42
C LYS A 112 8.22 3.55 -17.27
N ASN A 113 9.28 4.18 -16.78
CA ASN A 113 10.60 4.21 -17.42
C ASN A 113 11.46 2.96 -17.15
N GLY A 114 10.90 1.92 -16.53
CA GLY A 114 11.55 0.64 -16.27
C GLY A 114 12.46 0.61 -15.04
N LYS A 115 12.55 1.70 -14.27
CA LYS A 115 13.34 1.75 -13.03
C LYS A 115 12.49 1.39 -11.82
N TYR A 116 13.06 0.65 -10.88
CA TYR A 116 12.41 0.42 -9.58
C TYR A 116 12.24 1.74 -8.83
N CYS A 117 11.08 1.89 -8.20
CA CYS A 117 10.80 3.01 -7.33
C CYS A 117 11.68 2.92 -6.08
N ARG A 118 12.06 4.07 -5.54
CA ARG A 118 12.75 4.12 -4.25
C ARG A 118 11.85 3.61 -3.14
N SER A 119 12.41 2.88 -2.19
CA SER A 119 11.67 2.31 -1.05
C SER A 119 11.09 3.38 -0.11
N ASP A 120 11.74 4.54 -0.01
CA ASP A 120 11.28 5.68 0.78
C ASP A 120 10.35 6.62 0.00
N HIS A 121 10.06 6.29 -1.26
CA HIS A 121 9.06 6.98 -2.08
C HIS A 121 8.49 6.04 -3.15
N ALA A 122 7.93 4.93 -2.71
CA ALA A 122 7.34 3.88 -3.54
C ALA A 122 6.09 4.39 -4.27
N CYS A 123 5.53 3.60 -5.19
CA CYS A 123 4.43 4.05 -6.02
C CYS A 123 3.16 4.41 -5.22
N ALA A 124 2.81 5.70 -5.17
CA ALA A 124 1.58 6.21 -4.54
C ALA A 124 1.21 7.60 -5.06
N LYS A 125 0.03 8.09 -4.67
CA LYS A 125 -0.46 9.43 -5.06
C LYS A 125 0.29 10.56 -4.36
N TYR A 126 0.56 10.44 -3.05
CA TYR A 126 1.14 11.53 -2.24
C TYR A 126 0.40 12.88 -2.38
N GLY A 127 -0.93 12.83 -2.51
CA GLY A 127 -1.77 14.01 -2.77
C GLY A 127 -1.83 14.48 -4.22
N SER A 128 -1.16 13.80 -5.15
CA SER A 128 -1.26 14.01 -6.59
C SER A 128 -2.50 13.33 -7.18
N GLY A 129 -2.89 13.75 -8.39
CA GLY A 129 -3.94 13.10 -9.17
C GLY A 129 -3.52 11.76 -9.80
N ARG A 130 -2.20 11.49 -9.90
CA ARG A 130 -1.63 10.25 -10.43
C ARG A 130 -0.65 9.62 -9.45
N MET A 131 -0.46 8.31 -9.56
CA MET A 131 0.55 7.59 -8.79
C MET A 131 1.93 7.79 -9.42
N TRP A 132 2.90 8.19 -8.61
CA TRP A 132 4.26 8.42 -9.05
C TRP A 132 5.25 7.94 -7.99
N CYS A 133 6.52 7.85 -8.40
CA CYS A 133 7.61 7.51 -7.49
C CYS A 133 8.92 8.17 -7.92
N TYR A 134 9.89 8.27 -6.99
CA TYR A 134 11.26 8.64 -7.34
C TYR A 134 12.00 7.42 -7.86
N THR A 135 12.75 7.60 -8.95
CA THR A 135 13.56 6.55 -9.59
C THR A 135 15.04 6.67 -9.30
N ASP A 136 15.47 7.74 -8.63
CA ASP A 136 16.83 7.96 -8.16
C ASP A 136 16.90 9.03 -7.05
N ASN A 137 18.13 9.34 -6.62
CA ASN A 137 18.42 10.32 -5.58
C ASN A 137 18.50 11.77 -6.08
N ASN A 138 18.43 11.99 -7.40
CA ASN A 138 18.51 13.32 -8.01
C ASN A 138 17.13 13.97 -8.19
N GLY A 139 16.07 13.30 -7.72
CA GLY A 139 14.69 13.79 -7.82
C GLY A 139 14.00 13.43 -9.13
N ASN A 140 14.59 12.56 -9.95
CA ASN A 140 13.91 12.07 -11.15
C ASN A 140 12.73 11.18 -10.75
N HIS A 141 11.56 11.45 -11.30
CA HIS A 141 10.33 10.74 -11.00
C HIS A 141 9.59 10.35 -12.28
N ALA A 142 8.68 9.40 -12.15
CA ALA A 142 7.78 8.99 -13.23
C ALA A 142 6.50 8.37 -12.66
N ASP A 143 5.47 8.32 -13.51
CA ASP A 143 4.27 7.51 -13.27
C ASP A 143 4.69 6.06 -13.03
N CYS A 144 3.97 5.35 -12.17
CA CYS A 144 4.40 4.06 -11.64
C CYS A 144 3.27 3.04 -11.53
N CYS A 145 3.69 1.78 -11.45
CA CYS A 145 2.88 0.62 -11.18
C CYS A 145 3.19 0.12 -9.77
N THR A 146 2.18 -0.36 -9.06
CA THR A 146 2.31 -0.80 -7.66
C THR A 146 3.14 -2.06 -7.47
N SER A 147 3.31 -2.85 -8.54
CA SER A 147 4.07 -4.09 -8.56
C SER A 147 4.74 -4.28 -9.93
N ASP A 148 5.83 -5.05 -9.95
CA ASP A 148 6.58 -5.41 -11.16
C ASP A 148 6.09 -6.74 -11.77
N ASP A 149 4.78 -7.00 -11.71
CA ASP A 149 4.15 -8.17 -12.33
C ASP A 149 3.62 -7.88 -13.75
N CYS A 150 3.02 -8.89 -14.37
CA CYS A 150 2.51 -8.82 -15.75
C CYS A 150 1.14 -8.16 -15.89
N TYR A 151 0.48 -7.79 -14.80
CA TYR A 151 -0.89 -7.27 -14.79
C TYR A 151 -0.98 -5.90 -14.11
N SER A 152 0.09 -5.38 -13.54
CA SER A 152 0.10 -4.07 -12.90
C SER A 152 0.23 -2.95 -13.94
N ALA A 153 -0.76 -2.07 -13.93
CA ALA A 153 -0.80 -0.86 -14.74
C ALA A 153 -0.68 0.39 -13.86
N VAL A 154 -0.41 1.53 -14.47
CA VAL A 154 -0.26 2.80 -13.75
C VAL A 154 -1.55 3.20 -13.03
N ASP A 155 -1.43 4.10 -12.06
CA ASP A 155 -2.54 4.55 -11.21
C ASP A 155 -3.27 3.41 -10.46
N GLY A 156 -2.53 2.34 -10.12
CA GLY A 156 -3.02 1.21 -9.33
C GLY A 156 -4.05 0.35 -10.05
N LYS A 157 -4.10 0.45 -11.39
CA LYS A 157 -4.99 -0.37 -12.21
C LYS A 157 -4.42 -1.77 -12.40
N THR A 158 -5.31 -2.71 -12.67
CA THR A 158 -4.95 -4.09 -13.00
C THR A 158 -5.44 -4.40 -14.41
N CYS A 159 -4.55 -4.97 -15.22
CA CYS A 159 -4.84 -5.47 -16.54
C CYS A 159 -5.82 -6.64 -16.48
N ARG A 160 -6.60 -6.83 -17.55
CA ARG A 160 -7.40 -8.03 -17.72
C ARG A 160 -6.50 -9.27 -17.71
N SER A 161 -7.01 -10.37 -17.17
CA SER A 161 -6.30 -11.65 -17.10
C SER A 161 -5.89 -12.21 -18.46
N ASN A 162 -6.60 -11.87 -19.54
CA ASN A 162 -6.29 -12.28 -20.91
C ASN A 162 -5.53 -11.23 -21.72
N HIS A 163 -5.17 -10.09 -21.12
CA HIS A 163 -4.49 -8.99 -21.82
C HIS A 163 -3.39 -8.41 -20.92
N LYS A 164 -2.38 -9.22 -20.63
CA LYS A 164 -1.20 -8.82 -19.86
C LYS A 164 -0.48 -7.61 -20.46
N CYS A 165 0.31 -6.95 -19.63
CA CYS A 165 1.17 -5.85 -20.05
C CYS A 165 2.10 -6.29 -21.18
N GLY A 166 2.10 -5.52 -22.27
CA GLY A 166 2.94 -5.77 -23.44
C GLY A 166 2.87 -4.62 -24.43
N TYR A 167 3.62 -4.72 -25.52
CA TYR A 167 3.65 -3.70 -26.56
C TYR A 167 2.39 -3.71 -27.45
N HIS A 168 1.82 -4.88 -27.70
CA HIS A 168 0.61 -5.07 -28.53
C HIS A 168 0.65 -4.30 -29.86
N GLY A 169 1.82 -4.25 -30.50
CA GLY A 169 2.03 -3.54 -31.78
C GLY A 169 2.38 -2.05 -31.67
N TYR A 170 2.56 -1.51 -30.46
CA TYR A 170 2.98 -0.13 -30.19
C TYR A 170 4.41 -0.07 -29.64
N ASP A 171 4.95 1.14 -29.48
CA ASP A 171 6.26 1.43 -28.88
C ASP A 171 6.21 1.64 -27.35
N TYR A 172 5.02 1.55 -26.75
CA TYR A 172 4.80 1.65 -25.32
C TYR A 172 4.12 0.39 -24.76
N LEU A 173 4.36 0.13 -23.48
CA LEU A 173 3.72 -0.95 -22.75
C LEU A 173 2.33 -0.52 -22.26
N TRP A 174 1.32 -1.34 -22.53
CA TRP A 174 -0.05 -1.09 -22.10
C TRP A 174 -0.87 -2.37 -21.99
N CYS A 175 -2.07 -2.24 -21.44
CA CYS A 175 -3.07 -3.29 -21.40
C CYS A 175 -4.50 -2.72 -21.31
N TYR A 176 -5.50 -3.54 -21.65
CA TYR A 176 -6.87 -3.26 -21.25
C TYR A 176 -7.09 -3.55 -19.77
N THR A 177 -7.88 -2.72 -19.09
CA THR A 177 -8.19 -2.83 -17.66
C THR A 177 -9.58 -3.38 -17.37
N ASP A 178 -10.51 -3.30 -18.32
CA ASP A 178 -11.88 -3.82 -18.20
C ASP A 178 -12.46 -4.15 -19.58
N TYR A 179 -13.57 -4.89 -19.65
CA TYR A 179 -14.21 -5.36 -20.90
C TYR A 179 -14.82 -4.27 -21.78
N GLU A 180 -14.88 -3.02 -21.33
CA GLU A 180 -15.37 -1.87 -22.09
C GLU A 180 -14.29 -1.22 -22.95
N HIS A 181 -13.10 -1.82 -22.97
CA HIS A 181 -11.91 -1.34 -23.70
C HIS A 181 -11.26 -0.10 -23.10
N ASN A 182 -11.49 0.17 -21.81
CA ASN A 182 -10.59 1.08 -21.11
C ASN A 182 -9.22 0.42 -20.98
N TRP A 183 -8.18 1.23 -21.13
CA TRP A 183 -6.80 0.79 -21.13
C TRP A 183 -5.94 1.69 -20.26
N ASN A 184 -4.80 1.17 -19.84
CA ASN A 184 -3.81 1.97 -19.14
C ASN A 184 -2.38 1.54 -19.47
N TYR A 185 -1.42 2.43 -19.20
CA TYR A 185 0.00 2.15 -19.39
C TYR A 185 0.50 1.12 -18.38
N CYS A 186 1.47 0.34 -18.82
CA CYS A 186 2.17 -0.63 -18.00
C CYS A 186 3.62 -0.21 -17.75
N CYS A 187 4.25 -0.85 -16.77
CA CYS A 187 5.64 -0.57 -16.38
C CYS A 187 6.61 -1.73 -16.65
N LYS A 188 6.08 -2.92 -16.97
CA LYS A 188 6.87 -4.12 -17.28
C LYS A 188 6.27 -4.87 -18.46
N SER A 189 7.12 -5.34 -19.36
CA SER A 189 6.68 -6.20 -20.46
C SER A 189 6.58 -7.65 -19.99
N CYS A 190 5.52 -8.29 -20.44
CA CYS A 190 5.34 -9.72 -20.48
C CYS A 190 4.82 -10.12 -21.88
#